data_AF-A0A933PRJ6-F1
#
_entry.id   AF-A0A933PRJ6-F1
#
_cell.length_a   1.000
_cell.length_b   1.000
_cell.length_c   1.000
_cell.angle_alpha   90.00
_cell.angle_beta   90.00
_cell.angle_gamma   90.00
#
_symmetry.space_group_name_H-M   'P 1'
#
loop_
_entity.id
_entity.type
_entity.pdbx_description
1 polymer ?
#
loop_
_entity_poly.entity_id
_entity_poly.type
_entity_poly.pdbx_seq_one_letter_code
_entity_poly.pdbx_strand_id
1 'polypeptide(L)'
;SLLKDLFVIGAEIATKGRFIRKLEERIGISHIRTLEKVIKEIESKNLFEECCFYLPGEDLVSSTLDIARTVARRAERRIVTLKRKGTLKNSDILIYMNRLSDLLYLLARSHEKNPKKLKP
;
A
#
# COMPACT_ATOMS: atom_id res chain seq x y z
N SER A 1 -2.10 -12.96 -1.60
CA SER A 1 -0.81 -12.54 -2.20
C SER A 1 -1.04 -11.15 -2.77
N LEU A 2 -0.06 -10.23 -2.72
CA LEU A 2 -0.29 -8.80 -3.01
C LEU A 2 -1.11 -8.51 -4.28
N LEU A 3 -0.78 -9.14 -5.41
CA LEU A 3 -1.52 -8.96 -6.67
C LEU A 3 -2.96 -9.51 -6.61
N LYS A 4 -3.16 -10.65 -5.94
CA LYS A 4 -4.49 -11.22 -5.73
C LYS A 4 -5.35 -10.28 -4.89
N ASP A 5 -4.78 -9.75 -3.81
CA ASP A 5 -5.47 -8.81 -2.93
C ASP A 5 -5.91 -7.55 -3.70
N LEU A 6 -5.02 -6.99 -4.54
CA LEU A 6 -5.35 -5.86 -5.42
C LEU A 6 -6.47 -6.19 -6.43
N PHE A 7 -6.47 -7.41 -6.98
CA PHE A 7 -7.53 -7.87 -7.87
C PHE A 7 -8.89 -7.94 -7.14
N VAL A 8 -8.90 -8.50 -5.92
CA VAL A 8 -10.09 -8.57 -5.06
C VAL A 8 -10.59 -7.16 -4.71
N ILE A 9 -9.70 -6.22 -4.41
CA ILE A 9 -10.07 -4.80 -4.19
C ILE A 9 -10.79 -4.23 -5.42
N GLY A 10 -10.24 -4.46 -6.61
CA GLY A 10 -10.85 -4.01 -7.87
C GLY A 10 -12.26 -4.58 -8.06
N ALA A 11 -12.42 -5.88 -7.82
CA ALA A 11 -13.70 -6.57 -7.90
C ALA A 11 -14.71 -6.02 -6.87
N GLU A 12 -14.28 -5.79 -5.63
CA GLU A 12 -15.14 -5.26 -4.56
C GLU A 12 -15.60 -3.82 -4.84
N ILE A 13 -14.71 -2.97 -5.39
CA ILE A 13 -15.06 -1.59 -5.78
C ILE A 13 -16.01 -1.57 -6.98
N ALA A 14 -15.82 -2.46 -7.96
CA ALA A 14 -16.67 -2.52 -9.15
C ALA A 14 -18.07 -3.08 -8.86
N THR A 15 -18.20 -3.94 -7.84
CA THR A 15 -19.44 -4.65 -7.55
C THR A 15 -20.41 -3.82 -6.71
N LYS A 16 -21.61 -3.56 -7.24
CA LYS A 16 -22.65 -2.76 -6.56
C LYS A 16 -23.76 -3.60 -5.94
N GLY A 17 -24.42 -3.03 -4.94
CA GLY A 17 -25.72 -3.53 -4.45
C GLY A 17 -25.68 -4.94 -3.86
N ARG A 18 -26.64 -5.77 -4.28
CA ARG A 18 -26.88 -7.15 -3.79
C ARG A 18 -25.83 -8.15 -4.29
N PHE A 19 -25.06 -7.82 -5.32
CA PHE A 19 -24.08 -8.72 -5.93
C PHE A 19 -22.79 -8.86 -5.12
N ILE A 20 -22.53 -7.99 -4.13
CA ILE A 20 -21.37 -8.12 -3.23
C ILE A 20 -21.37 -9.45 -2.47
N ARG A 21 -22.54 -10.03 -2.20
CA ARG A 21 -22.65 -11.35 -1.55
C ARG A 21 -22.16 -12.50 -2.43
N LYS A 22 -21.97 -12.28 -3.73
CA LYS A 22 -21.43 -13.28 -4.67
C LYS A 22 -19.90 -13.27 -4.73
N LEU A 23 -19.23 -12.30 -4.11
CA LEU A 23 -17.78 -12.29 -4.01
C LEU A 23 -17.35 -13.35 -2.99
N GLU A 24 -16.59 -14.34 -3.43
CA GLU A 24 -16.04 -15.40 -2.58
C GLU A 24 -15.04 -14.86 -1.55
N GLU A 25 -14.34 -13.78 -1.91
CA GLU A 25 -13.28 -13.18 -1.09
C GLU A 25 -13.44 -11.66 -1.06
N ARG A 26 -13.14 -11.08 0.10
CA ARG A 26 -13.19 -9.63 0.34
C ARG A 26 -11.99 -9.22 1.17
N ILE A 27 -11.54 -7.98 0.95
CA ILE A 27 -10.49 -7.44 1.81
C ILE A 27 -11.05 -7.21 3.21
N GLY A 28 -10.24 -7.56 4.20
CA GLY A 28 -10.57 -7.39 5.60
C GLY A 28 -9.32 -7.38 6.47
N ILE A 29 -9.55 -7.41 7.78
CA ILE A 29 -8.52 -7.27 8.82
C ILE A 29 -7.38 -8.28 8.68
N SER A 30 -7.65 -9.52 8.24
CA SER A 30 -6.61 -10.54 8.03
C SER A 30 -5.54 -10.09 7.04
N HIS A 31 -5.95 -9.53 5.90
CA HIS A 31 -5.06 -9.02 4.86
C HIS A 31 -4.24 -7.84 5.35
N ILE A 32 -4.86 -6.92 6.09
CA ILE A 32 -4.19 -5.77 6.70
C ILE A 32 -3.12 -6.24 7.69
N ARG A 33 -3.46 -7.20 8.57
CA ARG A 33 -2.52 -7.78 9.54
C ARG A 33 -1.33 -8.45 8.86
N THR A 34 -1.53 -9.10 7.71
CA THR A 34 -0.41 -9.65 6.94
C THR A 34 0.55 -8.56 6.49
N LEU A 35 0.06 -7.43 5.97
CA LEU A 35 0.92 -6.30 5.60
C LEU A 35 1.63 -5.70 6.82
N GLU A 36 0.90 -5.48 7.92
CA GLU A 36 1.46 -4.93 9.16
C GLU A 36 2.56 -5.83 9.75
N LYS A 37 2.39 -7.15 9.66
CA LYS A 37 3.41 -8.10 10.09
C LYS A 37 4.71 -7.92 9.28
N VAL A 38 4.60 -7.86 7.95
CA VAL A 38 5.77 -7.67 7.07
C VAL A 38 6.42 -6.31 7.30
N ILE A 39 5.62 -5.25 7.47
CA ILE A 39 6.11 -3.91 7.81
C ILE A 39 6.96 -3.97 9.08
N LYS A 40 6.43 -4.55 10.16
CA LYS A 40 7.16 -4.71 11.43
C LYS A 40 8.45 -5.52 11.30
N GLU A 41 8.45 -6.57 10.47
CA GLU A 41 9.64 -7.38 10.19
C GLU A 41 10.74 -6.60 9.46
N ILE A 42 10.38 -5.60 8.65
CA ILE A 42 11.35 -4.75 7.96
C ILE A 42 11.83 -3.64 8.90
N GLU A 43 10.91 -3.01 9.64
CA GLU A 43 11.22 -1.95 10.61
C GLU A 43 12.17 -2.43 11.72
N SER A 44 12.01 -3.66 12.21
CA SER A 44 12.86 -4.24 13.26
C SER A 44 14.34 -4.35 12.87
N LYS A 45 14.66 -4.24 11.58
CA LYS A 45 16.04 -4.22 11.08
C LYS A 45 16.72 -2.86 11.24
N ASN A 46 16.02 -1.83 11.75
CA ASN A 46 16.52 -0.47 11.98
C ASN A 46 17.31 0.09 10.77
N LEU A 47 16.75 -0.08 9.58
CA LEU A 47 17.40 0.31 8.33
C LEU A 47 17.38 1.83 8.08
N PHE A 48 16.64 2.60 8.88
CA PHE A 48 16.35 4.01 8.64
C PHE A 48 16.78 4.88 9.81
N GLU A 49 17.45 5.99 9.49
CA GLU A 49 17.56 7.11 10.40
C GLU A 49 16.23 7.85 10.48
N GLU A 50 15.83 8.17 11.70
CA GLU A 50 14.68 9.03 12.00
C GLU A 50 14.93 10.45 11.47
N CYS A 51 13.86 11.16 11.13
CA CYS A 51 13.89 12.58 10.75
C CYS A 51 14.72 12.93 9.49
N CYS A 52 14.89 12.00 8.55
CA CYS A 52 15.50 12.28 7.24
C CYS A 52 14.53 12.06 6.09
N PHE A 53 14.62 12.89 5.04
CA PHE A 53 13.93 12.65 3.79
C PHE A 53 14.82 11.84 2.85
N TYR A 54 14.29 10.78 2.27
CA TYR A 54 15.02 9.90 1.36
C TYR A 54 14.63 10.23 -0.09
N LEU A 55 15.63 10.45 -0.94
CA LEU A 55 15.39 10.68 -2.37
C LEU A 55 15.11 9.35 -3.09
N PRO A 56 14.10 9.30 -3.97
CA PRO A 56 13.88 8.14 -4.82
C PRO A 56 14.96 8.08 -5.91
N GLY A 57 15.27 6.87 -6.40
CA GLY A 57 16.07 6.72 -7.63
C GLY A 57 17.48 6.19 -7.47
N GLU A 58 17.91 5.75 -6.28
CA GLU A 58 19.29 5.29 -6.07
C GLU A 58 19.58 3.94 -6.75
N ASP A 59 18.57 3.07 -6.88
CA ASP A 59 18.72 1.77 -7.51
C ASP A 59 17.50 1.43 -8.39
N LEU A 60 17.67 0.55 -9.38
CA LEU A 60 16.58 0.16 -10.30
C LEU A 60 15.39 -0.47 -9.55
N VAL A 61 15.67 -1.31 -8.55
CA VAL A 61 14.62 -1.97 -7.76
C VAL A 61 13.91 -0.96 -6.87
N SER A 62 14.65 -0.09 -6.17
CA SER A 62 14.04 0.93 -5.31
C SER A 62 13.20 1.93 -6.12
N SER A 63 13.68 2.32 -7.30
CA SER A 63 12.95 3.18 -8.25
C SER A 63 11.63 2.55 -8.68
N THR A 64 11.65 1.27 -9.02
CA THR A 64 10.45 0.54 -9.46
C THR A 64 9.41 0.45 -8.33
N LEU A 65 9.87 0.20 -7.11
CA LEU A 65 9.02 0.17 -5.92
C LEU A 65 8.43 1.55 -5.59
N ASP A 66 9.20 2.63 -5.75
CA ASP A 66 8.68 3.99 -5.61
C ASP A 66 7.65 4.34 -6.68
N ILE A 67 7.87 3.94 -7.93
CA ILE A 67 6.85 4.08 -8.98
C ILE A 67 5.57 3.33 -8.57
N ALA A 68 5.68 2.07 -8.15
CA ALA A 68 4.54 1.29 -7.66
C ALA A 68 3.82 1.99 -6.50
N ARG A 69 4.57 2.58 -5.56
CA ARG A 69 4.03 3.36 -4.44
C ARG A 69 3.25 4.59 -4.90
N THR A 70 3.74 5.33 -5.89
CA THR A 70 3.00 6.48 -6.44
C THR A 70 1.70 6.06 -7.11
N VAL A 71 1.69 4.91 -7.80
CA VAL A 71 0.48 4.32 -8.40
C VAL A 71 -0.51 3.90 -7.32
N ALA A 72 -0.04 3.23 -6.26
CA ALA A 72 -0.88 2.83 -5.12
C ALA A 72 -1.53 4.05 -4.43
N ARG A 73 -0.76 5.11 -4.14
CA ARG A 73 -1.28 6.38 -3.57
C ARG A 73 -2.27 7.07 -4.51
N ARG A 74 -2.06 6.99 -5.83
CA ARG A 74 -3.01 7.51 -6.83
C ARG A 74 -4.33 6.73 -6.81
N ALA A 75 -4.27 5.41 -6.69
CA ALA A 75 -5.47 4.58 -6.53
C ALA A 75 -6.19 4.88 -5.20
N GLU A 76 -5.46 5.00 -4.08
CA GLU A 76 -6.00 5.38 -2.77
C GLU A 76 -6.78 6.69 -2.85
N ARG A 77 -6.23 7.75 -3.47
CA ARG A 77 -6.94 9.03 -3.64
C ARG A 77 -8.27 8.88 -4.40
N ARG A 78 -8.31 8.04 -5.44
CA ARG A 78 -9.57 7.74 -6.16
C ARG A 78 -10.57 7.01 -5.27
N ILE A 79 -10.11 6.06 -4.45
CA ILE A 79 -10.94 5.33 -3.49
C ILE A 79 -11.49 6.27 -2.41
N VAL A 80 -10.70 7.24 -1.93
CA VAL A 80 -11.16 8.30 -1.01
C VAL A 80 -12.29 9.11 -1.66
N THR A 81 -12.18 9.47 -2.94
CA THR A 81 -13.27 10.13 -3.67
C THR A 81 -14.54 9.26 -3.69
N LEU A 82 -14.42 7.95 -3.91
CA LEU A 82 -15.56 7.03 -3.88
C LEU A 82 -16.21 6.95 -2.49
N LYS A 83 -15.39 6.94 -1.42
CA LYS A 83 -15.87 7.01 -0.04
C LYS A 83 -16.62 8.31 0.23
N ARG A 84 -16.10 9.46 -0.21
CA ARG A 84 -16.77 10.76 -0.06
C ARG A 84 -18.11 10.82 -0.79
N LYS A 85 -18.26 10.10 -1.91
CA LYS A 85 -19.51 9.95 -2.65
C LYS A 85 -20.48 8.91 -2.04
N GLY A 86 -20.14 8.29 -0.91
CA GLY A 86 -20.95 7.25 -0.27
C GLY A 86 -21.02 5.91 -1.04
N THR A 87 -20.13 5.69 -2.00
CA THR A 87 -20.15 4.50 -2.87
C THR A 87 -19.23 3.37 -2.40
N LEU A 88 -18.23 3.69 -1.58
CA LEU A 88 -17.34 2.69 -0.97
C LEU A 88 -18.04 2.03 0.22
N LYS A 89 -18.29 0.72 0.16
CA LYS A 89 -18.94 -0.01 1.25
C LYS A 89 -17.98 -0.56 2.30
N ASN A 90 -16.73 -0.81 1.90
CA ASN A 90 -15.72 -1.42 2.77
C ASN A 90 -14.58 -0.44 3.01
N SER A 91 -14.46 0.04 4.25
CA SER A 91 -13.39 0.96 4.67
C SER A 91 -12.03 0.28 4.75
N ASP A 92 -11.98 -1.05 4.91
CA ASP A 92 -10.74 -1.80 5.08
C ASP A 92 -9.86 -1.71 3.83
N ILE A 93 -10.47 -1.50 2.66
CA ILE A 93 -9.76 -1.25 1.41
C ILE A 93 -8.87 -0.01 1.52
N LEU A 94 -9.34 1.08 2.14
CA LEU A 94 -8.52 2.28 2.30
C LEU A 94 -7.35 2.04 3.26
N ILE A 95 -7.61 1.32 4.35
CA ILE A 95 -6.57 0.96 5.34
C ILE A 95 -5.52 0.08 4.66
N TYR A 96 -5.95 -0.91 3.88
CA TYR A 96 -5.07 -1.79 3.12
C TYR A 96 -4.21 -1.00 2.12
N MET A 97 -4.81 -0.10 1.33
CA MET A 97 -4.06 0.72 0.36
C MET A 97 -3.04 1.64 1.02
N ASN A 98 -3.40 2.21 2.18
CA ASN A 98 -2.49 2.99 2.99
C ASN A 98 -1.30 2.14 3.47
N ARG A 99 -1.55 0.98 4.08
CA ARG A 99 -0.49 0.07 4.53
C ARG A 99 0.36 -0.50 3.40
N LEU A 100 -0.25 -0.81 2.26
CA LEU A 100 0.47 -1.25 1.06
C LEU A 100 1.51 -0.23 0.63
N SER A 101 1.15 1.05 0.66
CA SER A 101 2.06 2.10 0.26
C SER A 101 3.21 2.33 1.26
N ASP A 102 2.98 2.08 2.54
CA ASP A 102 4.04 2.08 3.58
C ASP A 102 4.99 0.90 3.34
N LEU A 103 4.45 -0.30 3.08
CA LEU A 103 5.24 -1.47 2.73
C LEU A 103 6.12 -1.22 1.49
N LEU A 104 5.55 -0.65 0.42
CA LEU A 104 6.32 -0.32 -0.80
C LEU A 104 7.44 0.67 -0.53
N TYR A 105 7.21 1.65 0.35
CA TYR A 105 8.24 2.58 0.78
C TYR A 105 9.38 1.86 1.52
N LEU A 106 9.04 1.05 2.53
CA LEU A 106 10.02 0.33 3.33
C LEU A 106 10.83 -0.65 2.48
N LEU A 107 10.19 -1.36 1.56
CA LEU A 107 10.86 -2.25 0.61
C LEU A 107 11.83 -1.47 -0.28
N ALA A 108 11.41 -0.33 -0.83
CA ALA A 108 12.26 0.50 -1.68
C ALA A 108 13.53 0.92 -0.92
N ARG A 109 13.36 1.45 0.30
CA ARG A 109 14.47 1.92 1.13
C ARG A 109 15.36 0.77 1.61
N SER A 110 14.80 -0.42 1.88
CA SER A 110 15.59 -1.60 2.31
C SER A 110 16.56 -2.12 1.24
N HIS A 111 16.32 -1.78 -0.03
CA HIS A 111 17.19 -2.18 -1.13
C HIS A 111 18.30 -1.16 -1.42
N GLU A 112 18.21 0.04 -0.87
CA GLU A 112 19.19 1.10 -1.12
C GLU A 112 20.42 0.92 -0.23
N LYS A 113 21.58 0.71 -0.85
CA LYS A 113 22.85 0.55 -0.14
C LYS A 113 23.43 1.88 0.33
N ASN A 114 23.26 2.94 -0.45
CA ASN A 114 23.74 4.30 -0.18
C ASN A 114 22.60 5.30 -0.39
N PRO A 115 21.59 5.35 0.52
CA PRO A 115 20.47 6.24 0.36
C PRO A 115 20.92 7.71 0.38
N LYS A 116 20.56 8.49 -0.65
CA LYS A 116 20.70 9.95 -0.59
C LYS A 116 19.64 10.51 0.36
N LYS A 117 20.12 11.18 1.40
CA LYS A 117 19.30 11.78 2.46
C LYS A 117 19.34 13.30 2.36
N LEU A 118 18.16 13.92 2.47
CA LEU A 118 18.03 15.35 2.72
C LEU A 118 17.74 15.52 4.21
N LYS A 119 18.61 16.28 4.88
CA LYS A 119 18.33 16.75 6.25
C LYS A 119 17.46 18.01 6.15
N PRO A 120 16.45 18.15 7.02
CA PRO A 120 15.60 19.34 7.07
C PRO A 120 16.39 20.61 7.42
#